data_AF-A0A934XQN8-F1
#
_entry.id   AF-A0A934XQN8-F1
#
_cell.length_a   1.000
_cell.length_b   1.000
_cell.length_c   1.000
_cell.angle_alpha   90.00
_cell.angle_beta   90.00
_cell.angle_gamma   90.00
#
_symmetry.space_group_name_H-M   'P 1'
#
loop_
_entity.id
_entity.type
_entity.pdbx_description
1 polymer ?
#
loop_
_entity_poly.entity_id
_entity_poly.type
_entity_poly.pdbx_seq_one_letter_code
_entity_poly.pdbx_strand_id
1 'polypeptide(L)'
;MSKFENTEYQLKRARDNLKIAELQKEIADQEVIIANASGFRAKWKIELAESNLARLRPKTNALLAQMQLEDAQIKAELLRKQSTRRKVLEDEKKREQDAIRSEEQWKLAEERRKKEGEDRARREQEARTRSEQRKKDREEKERIRAEKLVSLTPEEQRARNKQASQKKNFLLGSIAVLILLCCGCSIWAQTSVRKERVLPENIGPIDISLPENFQTKNNLDFVIEKIEVLSELEGDNPRYYYLIIHGSLTNPSNETACTEAQEYVLANNTNKKNYTIDTDAASHLSKTYLDGLGYPSTRGQCLEPDESVGTFLVFDVSPQTQGLQLETSNRNISLGDMAAFIVEKVIAVTPTIVPTSTNTFTPTYTATATPTPTNTPTSTATPTPVTLASVIVDGKIFGGPGEFYDVVGKTLSGGELPIYAKAGKNWYLINWNGREWVSASLISLKSGIEIPESETVPPTPTNTPRPTNTPTITPTVTPRPTNTPDISNESFAELMCEQFVTERLLSPASAKFGGFFDDWDTAIFVGKDGAAFKLLDIDSSRVLGHGVWVVVGKVDAQNAFGAIIRSDYVCVMEYRHSNETWYLLKISID
;
A
#
# COMPACT_ATOMS: atom_id res chain seq x y z
N MET A 1 -21.31 -15.31 24.94
CA MET A 1 -22.56 -14.53 25.00
C MET A 1 -23.70 -15.37 25.55
N SER A 2 -24.30 -14.99 26.65
CA SER A 2 -23.73 -14.96 28.00
C SER A 2 -24.97 -14.97 28.89
N LYS A 3 -24.92 -15.65 30.04
CA LYS A 3 -26.03 -15.67 31.00
C LYS A 3 -26.58 -14.25 31.31
N PHE A 4 -25.76 -13.21 31.10
CA PHE A 4 -26.08 -11.80 31.22
C PHE A 4 -27.18 -11.26 30.28
N GLU A 5 -27.20 -11.60 28.99
CA GLU A 5 -28.23 -11.09 28.05
C GLU A 5 -29.61 -11.69 28.37
N ASN A 6 -29.64 -12.90 28.92
CA ASN A 6 -30.88 -13.53 29.36
C ASN A 6 -31.43 -12.85 30.62
N THR A 7 -30.59 -12.41 31.56
CA THR A 7 -31.06 -11.81 32.81
C THR A 7 -31.77 -10.47 32.64
N GLU A 8 -31.28 -9.58 31.78
CA GLU A 8 -31.94 -8.27 31.57
C GLU A 8 -33.31 -8.41 30.91
N TYR A 9 -33.42 -9.30 29.92
CA TYR A 9 -34.69 -9.57 29.26
C TYR A 9 -35.71 -10.20 30.23
N GLN A 10 -35.30 -11.16 31.06
CA GLN A 10 -36.18 -11.75 32.07
C GLN A 10 -36.64 -10.70 33.09
N LEU A 11 -35.77 -9.78 33.49
CA LEU A 11 -36.11 -8.69 34.41
C LEU A 11 -37.11 -7.71 33.79
N LYS A 12 -36.91 -7.33 32.52
CA LYS A 12 -37.84 -6.48 31.77
C LYS A 12 -39.21 -7.14 31.63
N ARG A 13 -39.24 -8.41 31.21
CA ARG A 13 -40.47 -9.19 31.07
C ARG A 13 -41.23 -9.33 32.40
N ALA A 14 -40.51 -9.56 33.50
CA ALA A 14 -41.12 -9.61 34.84
C ALA A 14 -41.75 -8.27 35.24
N ARG A 15 -41.08 -7.14 34.93
CA ARG A 15 -41.61 -5.79 35.18
C ARG A 15 -42.86 -5.49 34.36
N ASP A 16 -42.89 -5.89 33.09
CA ASP A 16 -44.05 -5.65 32.23
C ASP A 16 -45.23 -6.56 32.59
N ASN A 17 -44.98 -7.81 32.99
CA ASN A 17 -46.01 -8.68 33.57
C ASN A 17 -46.63 -8.09 34.85
N LEU A 18 -45.81 -7.48 35.72
CA LEU A 18 -46.31 -6.82 36.92
C LEU A 18 -47.25 -5.65 36.58
N LYS A 19 -46.87 -4.79 35.62
CA LYS A 19 -47.72 -3.69 35.16
C LYS A 19 -49.04 -4.17 34.55
N ILE A 20 -49.01 -5.26 33.79
CA ILE A 20 -50.23 -5.87 33.23
C ILE A 20 -51.13 -6.36 34.36
N ALA A 21 -50.57 -7.04 35.38
CA ALA A 21 -51.33 -7.51 36.53
C ALA A 21 -51.96 -6.36 37.34
N GLU A 22 -51.26 -5.25 37.51
CA GLU A 22 -51.78 -4.04 38.17
C GLU A 22 -52.96 -3.44 37.40
N LEU A 23 -52.84 -3.32 36.07
CA LEU A 23 -53.92 -2.82 35.22
C LEU A 23 -55.14 -3.77 35.20
N GLN A 24 -54.91 -5.08 35.20
CA GLN A 24 -55.98 -6.08 35.29
C GLN A 24 -56.72 -6.01 36.63
N LYS A 25 -55.99 -5.77 37.73
CA LYS A 25 -56.59 -5.54 39.04
C LYS A 25 -57.46 -4.28 39.05
N GLU A 26 -56.96 -3.16 38.49
CA GLU A 26 -57.73 -1.92 38.40
C GLU A 26 -59.01 -2.09 37.57
N ILE A 27 -58.94 -2.84 36.46
CA ILE A 27 -60.11 -3.22 35.66
C ILE A 27 -61.11 -4.02 36.50
N ALA A 28 -60.66 -5.05 37.22
CA ALA A 28 -61.52 -5.87 38.07
C ALA A 28 -62.20 -5.04 39.18
N ASP A 29 -61.47 -4.11 39.80
CA ASP A 29 -62.02 -3.22 40.82
C ASP A 29 -63.14 -2.32 40.25
N GLN A 30 -62.98 -1.80 39.01
CA GLN A 30 -64.05 -1.04 38.34
C GLN A 30 -65.27 -1.90 38.01
N GLU A 31 -65.08 -3.15 37.59
CA GLU A 31 -66.17 -4.08 37.29
C GLU A 31 -66.98 -4.42 38.56
N VAL A 32 -66.33 -4.56 39.72
CA VAL A 32 -66.99 -4.75 41.02
C VAL A 32 -67.80 -3.51 41.44
N ILE A 33 -67.30 -2.30 41.16
CA ILE A 33 -68.05 -1.05 41.43
C ILE A 33 -69.35 -1.01 40.61
N ILE A 34 -69.29 -1.42 39.34
CA ILE A 34 -70.47 -1.48 38.47
C ILE A 34 -71.46 -2.53 39.00
N ALA A 35 -70.99 -3.73 39.34
CA ALA A 35 -71.84 -4.82 39.80
C ALA A 35 -72.60 -4.51 41.11
N ASN A 36 -72.00 -3.73 42.01
CA ASN A 36 -72.56 -3.40 43.33
C ASN A 36 -73.35 -2.08 43.39
N ALA A 37 -73.43 -1.32 42.29
CA ALA A 37 -74.08 -0.02 42.28
C ALA A 37 -75.61 -0.14 42.36
N SER A 38 -76.21 0.36 43.45
CA SER A 38 -77.67 0.43 43.63
C SER A 38 -78.12 1.79 44.20
N GLY A 39 -79.36 2.19 43.92
CA GLY A 39 -79.98 3.44 44.39
C GLY A 39 -79.74 4.67 43.49
N PHE A 40 -80.24 5.84 43.90
CA PHE A 40 -80.32 7.07 43.07
C PHE A 40 -78.96 7.65 42.65
N ARG A 41 -77.87 7.33 43.37
CA ARG A 41 -76.48 7.71 43.01
C ARG A 41 -75.75 6.67 42.15
N ALA A 42 -76.38 5.53 41.84
CA ALA A 42 -75.76 4.44 41.08
C ALA A 42 -75.39 4.86 39.65
N LYS A 43 -76.25 5.65 38.98
CA LYS A 43 -76.05 6.05 37.58
C LYS A 43 -74.71 6.74 37.35
N TRP A 44 -74.37 7.73 38.19
CA TRP A 44 -73.12 8.47 38.07
C TRP A 44 -71.89 7.60 38.35
N LYS A 45 -71.96 6.70 39.33
CA LYS A 45 -70.86 5.76 39.63
C LYS A 45 -70.63 4.77 38.48
N ILE A 46 -71.69 4.32 37.82
CA ILE A 46 -71.61 3.44 36.65
C ILE A 46 -70.97 4.18 35.47
N GLU A 47 -71.45 5.38 35.13
CA GLU A 47 -70.89 6.18 34.02
C GLU A 47 -69.39 6.47 34.22
N LEU A 48 -68.98 6.80 35.45
CA LEU A 48 -67.57 7.04 35.77
C LEU A 48 -66.73 5.76 35.65
N ALA A 49 -67.23 4.62 36.15
CA ALA A 49 -66.53 3.34 36.07
C ALA A 49 -66.42 2.82 34.62
N GLU A 50 -67.46 3.00 33.80
CA GLU A 50 -67.45 2.68 32.37
C GLU A 50 -66.44 3.56 31.61
N SER A 51 -66.38 4.86 31.92
CA SER A 51 -65.36 5.76 31.35
C SER A 51 -63.94 5.33 31.74
N ASN A 52 -63.72 4.85 32.96
CA ASN A 52 -62.43 4.34 33.39
C ASN A 52 -62.07 3.03 32.67
N LEU A 53 -63.02 2.09 32.54
CA LEU A 53 -62.83 0.85 31.79
C LEU A 53 -62.51 1.09 30.32
N ALA A 54 -63.20 2.05 29.69
CA ALA A 54 -62.94 2.47 28.31
C ALA A 54 -61.51 3.00 28.12
N ARG A 55 -60.91 3.58 29.16
CA ARG A 55 -59.51 4.04 29.15
C ARG A 55 -58.50 2.93 29.47
N LEU A 56 -58.83 2.02 30.38
CA LEU A 56 -57.89 0.99 30.87
C LEU A 56 -57.75 -0.19 29.90
N ARG A 57 -58.85 -0.70 29.33
CA ARG A 57 -58.82 -1.88 28.44
C ARG A 57 -57.90 -1.69 27.22
N PRO A 58 -57.94 -0.56 26.48
CA PRO A 58 -57.02 -0.33 25.36
C PRO A 58 -55.55 -0.29 25.80
N LYS A 59 -55.26 0.29 26.98
CA LYS A 59 -53.90 0.33 27.52
C LYS A 59 -53.36 -1.05 27.85
N THR A 60 -54.17 -1.89 28.50
CA THR A 60 -53.80 -3.29 28.81
C THR A 60 -53.57 -4.09 27.53
N ASN A 61 -54.46 -3.95 26.54
CA ASN A 61 -54.32 -4.64 25.25
C ASN A 61 -53.10 -4.17 24.45
N ALA A 62 -52.80 -2.87 24.47
CA ALA A 62 -51.61 -2.32 23.81
C ALA A 62 -50.31 -2.83 24.46
N LEU A 63 -50.26 -2.87 25.80
CA LEU A 63 -49.09 -3.38 26.52
C LEU A 63 -48.88 -4.88 26.29
N LEU A 64 -49.97 -5.66 26.24
CA LEU A 64 -49.93 -7.08 25.91
C LEU A 64 -49.43 -7.33 24.47
N ALA A 65 -49.93 -6.55 23.50
CA ALA A 65 -49.50 -6.66 22.11
C ALA A 65 -48.02 -6.27 21.92
N GLN A 66 -47.56 -5.24 22.65
CA GLN A 66 -46.14 -4.85 22.64
C GLN A 66 -45.25 -5.96 23.19
N MET A 67 -45.62 -6.57 24.33
CA MET A 67 -44.87 -7.68 24.91
C MET A 67 -44.79 -8.88 23.97
N GLN A 68 -45.88 -9.20 23.26
CA GLN A 68 -45.90 -10.28 22.26
C GLN A 68 -44.99 -9.99 21.06
N LEU A 69 -44.94 -8.74 20.61
CA LEU A 69 -44.06 -8.32 19.51
C LEU A 69 -42.58 -8.42 19.90
N GLU A 70 -42.21 -7.96 21.10
CA GLU A 70 -40.86 -8.05 21.62
C GLU A 70 -40.41 -9.51 21.81
N ASP A 71 -41.27 -10.37 22.35
CA ASP A 71 -41.02 -11.81 22.48
C ASP A 71 -40.76 -12.45 21.11
N ALA A 72 -41.51 -12.06 20.08
CA ALA A 72 -41.32 -12.54 18.71
C ALA A 72 -40.00 -12.07 18.09
N GLN A 73 -39.63 -10.80 18.31
CA GLN A 73 -38.36 -10.23 17.83
C GLN A 73 -37.16 -10.94 18.46
N ILE A 74 -37.17 -11.13 19.78
CA ILE A 74 -36.08 -11.80 20.51
C ILE A 74 -35.95 -13.26 20.08
N LYS A 75 -37.08 -13.96 19.88
CA LYS A 75 -37.07 -15.33 19.36
C LYS A 75 -36.45 -15.39 17.95
N ALA A 76 -36.77 -14.43 17.08
CA ALA A 76 -36.20 -14.35 15.74
C ALA A 76 -34.68 -14.07 15.77
N GLU A 77 -34.24 -13.18 16.66
CA GLU A 77 -32.81 -12.89 16.85
C GLU A 77 -32.05 -14.11 17.38
N LEU A 78 -32.62 -14.83 18.35
CA LEU A 78 -32.02 -16.05 18.89
C LEU A 78 -31.86 -17.13 17.80
N LEU A 79 -32.85 -17.28 16.92
CA LEU A 79 -32.76 -18.20 15.78
C LEU A 79 -31.67 -17.77 14.78
N ARG A 80 -31.52 -16.46 14.52
CA ARG A 80 -30.43 -15.93 13.68
C ARG A 80 -29.05 -16.20 14.31
N LYS A 81 -28.89 -15.96 15.62
CA LYS A 81 -27.66 -16.26 16.36
C LYS A 81 -27.35 -17.77 16.34
N GLN A 82 -28.35 -18.63 16.53
CA GLN A 82 -28.18 -20.09 16.43
C GLN A 82 -27.78 -20.55 15.02
N SER A 83 -28.40 -19.99 13.98
CA SER A 83 -28.05 -20.28 12.58
C SER A 83 -26.61 -19.86 12.27
N THR A 84 -26.20 -18.68 12.73
CA THR A 84 -24.83 -18.17 12.56
C THR A 84 -23.83 -19.09 13.26
N ARG A 85 -24.11 -19.51 14.49
CA ARG A 85 -23.24 -20.43 15.24
C ARG A 85 -23.12 -21.80 14.56
N ARG A 86 -24.19 -22.31 13.96
CA ARG A 86 -24.13 -23.56 13.17
C ARG A 86 -23.23 -23.40 11.94
N LYS A 87 -23.35 -22.29 11.21
CA LYS A 87 -22.47 -22.00 10.07
C LYS A 87 -21.00 -21.92 10.48
N VAL A 88 -20.69 -21.20 11.56
CA VAL A 88 -19.32 -21.12 12.09
C VAL A 88 -18.76 -22.51 12.43
N LEU A 89 -19.56 -23.36 13.07
CA LEU A 89 -19.15 -24.73 13.39
C LEU A 89 -18.98 -25.61 12.15
N GLU A 90 -19.81 -25.43 11.12
CA GLU A 90 -19.66 -26.13 9.83
C GLU A 90 -18.39 -25.68 9.09
N ASP A 91 -18.11 -24.37 9.08
CA ASP A 91 -16.90 -23.80 8.49
C ASP A 91 -15.64 -24.25 9.24
N GLU A 92 -15.68 -24.32 10.57
CA GLU A 92 -14.58 -24.84 11.40
C GLU A 92 -14.29 -26.32 11.09
N LYS A 93 -15.33 -27.16 11.04
CA LYS A 93 -15.18 -28.58 10.62
C LYS A 93 -14.62 -28.71 9.21
N LYS A 94 -15.02 -27.82 8.29
CA LYS A 94 -14.50 -27.82 6.92
C LYS A 94 -13.00 -27.46 6.91
N ARG A 95 -12.57 -26.47 7.70
CA ARG A 95 -11.15 -26.11 7.84
C ARG A 95 -10.33 -27.26 8.42
N GLU A 96 -10.84 -27.97 9.43
CA GLU A 96 -10.19 -29.16 9.98
C GLU A 96 -10.04 -30.26 8.91
N GLN A 97 -11.08 -30.53 8.12
CA GLN A 97 -11.02 -31.51 7.04
C GLN A 97 -10.03 -31.12 5.93
N ASP A 98 -9.98 -29.85 5.55
CA ASP A 98 -9.03 -29.36 4.54
C ASP A 98 -7.59 -29.40 5.07
N ALA A 99 -7.36 -29.15 6.37
CA ALA A 99 -6.06 -29.29 7.02
C ALA A 99 -5.57 -30.75 6.99
N ILE A 100 -6.44 -31.71 7.32
CA ILE A 100 -6.12 -33.16 7.23
C ILE A 100 -5.76 -33.54 5.79
N ARG A 101 -6.54 -33.10 4.80
CA ARG A 101 -6.27 -33.37 3.38
C ARG A 101 -4.92 -32.77 2.95
N SER A 102 -4.60 -31.57 3.41
CA SER A 102 -3.30 -30.93 3.14
C SER A 102 -2.14 -31.71 3.74
N GLU A 103 -2.28 -32.23 4.96
CA GLU A 103 -1.26 -33.06 5.61
C GLU A 103 -1.02 -34.37 4.84
N GLU A 104 -2.09 -35.04 4.38
CA GLU A 104 -1.98 -36.24 3.55
C GLU A 104 -1.27 -35.97 2.22
N GLN A 105 -1.58 -34.84 1.56
CA GLN A 105 -0.92 -34.43 0.32
C GLN A 105 0.57 -34.15 0.54
N TRP A 106 0.92 -33.52 1.66
CA TRP A 106 2.30 -33.25 2.03
C TRP A 106 3.09 -34.55 2.25
N LYS A 107 2.55 -35.52 2.99
CA LYS A 107 3.17 -36.84 3.19
C LYS A 107 3.43 -37.55 1.85
N LEU A 108 2.45 -37.53 0.94
CA LEU A 108 2.59 -38.12 -0.39
C LEU A 108 3.64 -37.40 -1.26
N ALA A 109 3.80 -36.08 -1.09
CA ALA A 109 4.84 -35.31 -1.78
C ALA A 109 6.23 -35.64 -1.24
N GLU A 110 6.38 -35.80 0.07
CA GLU A 110 7.63 -36.19 0.71
C GLU A 110 8.09 -37.59 0.28
N GLU A 111 7.18 -38.57 0.25
CA GLU A 111 7.47 -39.92 -0.28
C GLU A 111 7.93 -39.88 -1.74
N ARG A 112 7.31 -39.04 -2.58
CA ARG A 112 7.73 -38.84 -3.97
C ARG A 112 9.14 -38.26 -4.05
N ARG A 113 9.48 -37.25 -3.25
CA ARG A 113 10.83 -36.67 -3.21
C ARG A 113 11.87 -37.68 -2.76
N LYS A 114 11.55 -38.53 -1.78
CA LYS A 114 12.44 -39.61 -1.34
C LYS A 114 12.71 -40.60 -2.47
N LYS A 115 11.66 -41.04 -3.18
CA LYS A 115 11.79 -41.93 -4.34
C LYS A 115 12.58 -41.32 -5.49
N GLU A 116 12.35 -40.03 -5.79
CA GLU A 116 13.13 -39.29 -6.79
C GLU A 116 14.61 -39.17 -6.40
N GLY A 117 14.89 -38.98 -5.10
CA GLY A 117 16.25 -38.98 -4.56
C GLY A 117 16.96 -40.32 -4.73
N GLU A 118 16.28 -41.43 -4.42
CA GLU A 118 16.79 -42.79 -4.62
C GLU A 118 17.04 -43.09 -6.11
N ASP A 119 16.12 -42.70 -6.99
CA ASP A 119 16.29 -42.86 -8.44
C ASP A 119 17.44 -42.00 -8.98
N ARG A 120 17.64 -40.77 -8.48
CA ARG A 120 18.78 -39.93 -8.83
C ARG A 120 20.10 -40.58 -8.38
N ALA A 121 20.16 -41.06 -7.14
CA ALA A 121 21.35 -41.75 -6.61
C ALA A 121 21.69 -43.00 -7.44
N ARG A 122 20.68 -43.79 -7.84
CA ARG A 122 20.87 -44.94 -8.74
C ARG A 122 21.45 -44.52 -10.09
N ARG A 123 20.93 -43.46 -10.71
CA ARG A 123 21.45 -42.93 -12.00
C ARG A 123 22.88 -42.42 -11.87
N GLU A 124 23.23 -41.77 -10.77
CA GLU A 124 24.59 -41.31 -10.52
C GLU A 124 25.56 -42.47 -10.33
N GLN A 125 25.16 -43.52 -9.61
CA GLN A 125 25.96 -44.73 -9.46
C GLN A 125 26.15 -45.44 -10.80
N GLU A 126 25.10 -45.59 -11.60
CA GLU A 126 25.19 -46.13 -12.97
C GLU A 126 26.13 -45.30 -13.85
N ALA A 127 26.07 -43.97 -13.75
CA ALA A 127 26.95 -43.07 -14.49
C ALA A 127 28.42 -43.23 -14.07
N ARG A 128 28.70 -43.37 -12.76
CA ARG A 128 30.05 -43.63 -12.24
C ARG A 128 30.59 -44.95 -12.78
N THR A 129 29.83 -46.05 -12.67
CA THR A 129 30.22 -47.36 -13.19
C THR A 129 30.48 -47.33 -14.70
N ARG A 130 29.63 -46.62 -15.48
CA ARG A 130 29.86 -46.42 -16.92
C ARG A 130 31.13 -45.61 -17.20
N SER A 131 31.44 -44.60 -16.40
CA SER A 131 32.65 -43.78 -16.56
C SER A 131 33.93 -44.58 -16.29
N GLU A 132 33.92 -45.43 -15.25
CA GLU A 132 35.03 -46.32 -14.92
C GLU A 132 35.25 -47.38 -16.01
N GLN A 133 34.16 -47.96 -16.54
CA GLN A 133 34.25 -48.88 -17.65
C GLN A 133 34.87 -48.22 -18.89
N ARG A 134 34.45 -46.99 -19.23
CA ARG A 134 35.06 -46.22 -20.33
C ARG A 134 36.54 -45.94 -20.11
N LYS A 135 36.96 -45.71 -18.87
CA LYS A 135 38.37 -45.51 -18.51
C LYS A 135 39.17 -46.78 -18.75
N LYS A 136 38.69 -47.93 -18.26
CA LYS A 136 39.31 -49.25 -18.50
C LYS A 136 39.40 -49.58 -19.99
N ASP A 137 38.33 -49.35 -20.75
CA ASP A 137 38.31 -49.56 -22.20
C ASP A 137 39.33 -48.66 -22.94
N ARG A 138 39.56 -47.44 -22.44
CA ARG A 138 40.55 -46.52 -22.99
C ARG A 138 41.98 -46.98 -22.68
N GLU A 139 42.25 -47.35 -21.43
CA GLU A 139 43.55 -47.88 -21.00
C GLU A 139 43.91 -49.16 -21.77
N GLU A 140 42.94 -50.07 -21.97
CA GLU A 140 43.12 -51.28 -22.78
C GLU A 140 43.42 -50.94 -24.25
N LYS A 141 42.68 -49.99 -24.84
CA LYS A 141 42.96 -49.51 -26.20
C LYS A 141 44.35 -48.89 -26.32
N GLU A 142 44.82 -48.18 -25.29
CA GLU A 142 46.16 -47.60 -25.26
C GLU A 142 47.24 -48.68 -25.11
N ARG A 143 47.01 -49.72 -24.30
CA ARG A 143 47.88 -50.90 -24.19
C ARG A 143 48.04 -51.61 -25.54
N ILE A 144 46.93 -51.93 -26.20
CA ILE A 144 46.93 -52.57 -27.54
C ILE A 144 47.68 -51.68 -28.56
N ARG A 145 47.49 -50.35 -28.50
CA ARG A 145 48.23 -49.41 -29.37
C ARG A 145 49.73 -49.43 -29.09
N ALA A 146 50.13 -49.49 -27.82
CA ALA A 146 51.52 -49.53 -27.40
C ALA A 146 52.20 -50.83 -27.86
N GLU A 147 51.56 -51.99 -27.66
CA GLU A 147 52.07 -53.28 -28.17
C GLU A 147 52.26 -53.26 -29.69
N LYS A 148 51.28 -52.70 -30.42
CA LYS A 148 51.38 -52.54 -31.88
C LYS A 148 52.44 -51.53 -32.32
N LEU A 149 52.88 -50.62 -31.45
CA LEU A 149 53.96 -49.67 -31.73
C LEU A 149 55.35 -50.32 -31.56
N VAL A 150 55.48 -51.25 -30.61
CA VAL A 150 56.71 -52.00 -30.35
C VAL A 150 57.01 -52.99 -31.49
N SER A 151 55.98 -53.50 -32.18
CA SER A 151 56.14 -54.44 -33.29
C SER A 151 56.47 -53.79 -34.65
N LEU A 152 56.61 -52.45 -34.72
CA LEU A 152 56.87 -51.76 -35.99
C LEU A 152 58.37 -51.68 -36.29
N THR A 153 58.71 -51.87 -37.56
CA THR A 153 60.09 -51.70 -38.03
C THR A 153 60.52 -50.21 -37.98
N PRO A 154 61.82 -49.91 -37.90
CA PRO A 154 62.31 -48.54 -37.85
C PRO A 154 61.87 -47.65 -39.03
N GLU A 155 61.65 -48.23 -40.22
CA GLU A 155 61.13 -47.50 -41.38
C GLU A 155 59.65 -47.12 -41.22
N GLU A 156 58.82 -48.02 -40.70
CA GLU A 156 57.40 -47.75 -40.43
C GLU A 156 57.20 -46.71 -39.33
N GLN A 157 58.10 -46.67 -38.32
CA GLN A 157 58.09 -45.63 -37.30
C GLN A 157 58.40 -44.24 -37.87
N ARG A 158 59.34 -44.13 -38.83
CA ARG A 158 59.64 -42.87 -39.51
C ARG A 158 58.46 -42.39 -40.37
N ALA A 159 57.80 -43.30 -41.10
CA ALA A 159 56.61 -42.97 -41.89
C ALA A 159 55.45 -42.47 -41.01
N ARG A 160 55.20 -43.13 -39.87
CA ARG A 160 54.16 -42.71 -38.91
C ARG A 160 54.46 -41.37 -38.26
N ASN A 161 55.70 -41.08 -37.87
CA ASN A 161 56.05 -39.79 -37.27
C ASN A 161 55.83 -38.63 -38.25
N LYS A 162 56.10 -38.85 -39.54
CA LYS A 162 55.81 -37.87 -40.60
C LYS A 162 54.30 -37.63 -40.76
N GLN A 163 53.49 -38.70 -40.71
CA GLN A 163 52.03 -38.62 -40.78
C GLN A 163 51.39 -38.01 -39.52
N ALA A 164 51.96 -38.26 -38.34
CA ALA A 164 51.52 -37.66 -37.06
C ALA A 164 51.78 -36.15 -37.03
N SER A 165 52.92 -35.70 -37.57
CA SER A 165 53.24 -34.28 -37.71
C SER A 165 52.25 -33.56 -38.64
N GLN A 166 51.90 -34.16 -39.79
CA GLN A 166 50.88 -33.61 -40.69
C GLN A 166 49.48 -33.55 -40.04
N LYS A 167 49.07 -34.59 -39.31
CA LYS A 167 47.78 -34.60 -38.61
C LYS A 167 47.70 -33.58 -37.48
N LYS A 168 48.80 -33.33 -36.77
CA LYS A 168 48.85 -32.33 -35.69
C LYS A 168 48.62 -30.91 -36.22
N ASN A 169 49.18 -30.60 -37.39
CA ASN A 169 48.98 -29.31 -38.06
C ASN A 169 47.54 -29.17 -38.60
N PHE A 170 46.93 -30.25 -39.08
CA PHE A 170 45.52 -30.24 -39.52
C PHE A 170 44.55 -30.04 -38.33
N LEU A 171 44.78 -30.73 -37.22
CA LEU A 171 43.91 -30.65 -36.03
C LEU A 171 43.94 -29.27 -35.36
N LEU A 172 45.12 -28.63 -35.30
CA LEU A 172 45.27 -27.26 -34.79
C LEU A 172 44.54 -26.24 -35.67
N GLY A 173 44.54 -26.45 -36.99
CA GLY A 173 43.75 -25.64 -37.93
C GLY A 173 42.24 -25.81 -37.73
N SER A 174 41.76 -27.04 -37.53
CA SER A 174 40.32 -27.30 -37.32
C SER A 174 39.79 -26.76 -35.99
N ILE A 175 40.60 -26.81 -34.91
CA ILE A 175 40.21 -26.27 -33.59
C ILE A 175 40.09 -24.74 -33.64
N ALA A 176 40.98 -24.05 -34.36
CA ALA A 176 40.89 -22.60 -34.54
C ALA A 176 39.61 -22.18 -35.29
N VAL A 177 39.21 -22.94 -36.31
CA VAL A 177 37.97 -22.70 -37.07
C VAL A 177 36.71 -22.97 -36.22
N LEU A 178 36.74 -23.99 -35.35
CA LEU A 178 35.61 -24.30 -34.45
C LEU A 178 35.45 -23.25 -33.34
N ILE A 179 36.55 -22.70 -32.81
CA ILE A 179 36.51 -21.61 -31.83
C ILE A 179 35.96 -20.33 -32.47
N LEU A 180 36.31 -20.03 -33.73
CA LEU A 180 35.76 -18.89 -34.47
C LEU A 180 34.27 -19.05 -34.80
N LEU A 181 33.79 -20.27 -35.05
CA LEU A 181 32.35 -20.53 -35.29
C LEU A 181 31.52 -20.52 -33.99
N CYS A 182 32.08 -20.92 -32.84
CA CYS A 182 31.39 -20.87 -31.56
C CYS A 182 31.24 -19.44 -30.99
N CYS A 183 32.18 -18.53 -31.27
CA CYS A 183 32.06 -17.12 -30.85
C CYS A 183 31.02 -16.31 -31.67
N GLY A 184 30.57 -16.79 -32.83
CA GLY A 184 29.55 -16.13 -33.65
C GLY A 184 28.10 -16.45 -33.27
N CYS A 185 27.85 -17.47 -32.44
CA CYS A 185 26.50 -17.98 -32.16
C CYS A 185 25.88 -17.46 -30.85
N SER A 186 26.60 -16.65 -30.07
CA SER A 186 26.14 -16.15 -28.76
C SER A 186 25.18 -14.95 -28.84
N ILE A 187 24.73 -14.53 -30.03
CA ILE A 187 23.83 -13.36 -30.21
C ILE A 187 22.34 -13.77 -30.28
N TRP A 188 21.98 -15.05 -30.34
CA TRP A 188 20.59 -15.45 -30.68
C TRP A 188 19.85 -16.42 -29.73
N ALA A 189 20.31 -16.62 -28.49
CA ALA A 189 19.64 -17.56 -27.59
C ALA A 189 19.60 -17.09 -26.13
N GLN A 190 18.77 -16.09 -25.80
CA GLN A 190 18.30 -15.92 -24.42
C GLN A 190 17.02 -15.08 -24.27
N THR A 191 15.98 -15.40 -25.03
CA THR A 191 14.59 -15.07 -24.63
C THR A 191 14.07 -16.19 -23.72
N SER A 192 14.54 -16.22 -22.47
CA SER A 192 13.96 -17.09 -21.46
C SER A 192 12.74 -16.37 -20.88
N VAL A 193 11.55 -16.82 -21.29
CA VAL A 193 10.25 -16.41 -20.72
C VAL A 193 10.31 -16.60 -19.21
N ARG A 194 10.38 -15.48 -18.48
CA ARG A 194 10.31 -15.44 -17.02
C ARG A 194 8.84 -15.70 -16.68
N LYS A 195 8.54 -16.92 -16.25
CA LYS A 195 7.21 -17.33 -15.82
C LYS A 195 6.83 -16.50 -14.59
N GLU A 196 5.96 -15.52 -14.77
CA GLU A 196 5.37 -14.74 -13.67
C GLU A 196 4.69 -15.69 -12.69
N ARG A 197 5.10 -15.56 -11.44
CA ARG A 197 4.61 -16.37 -10.33
C ARG A 197 3.41 -15.61 -9.75
N VAL A 198 2.20 -16.05 -10.09
CA VAL A 198 0.95 -15.56 -9.51
C VAL A 198 0.99 -15.79 -7.99
N LEU A 199 0.68 -14.76 -7.21
CA LEU A 199 0.65 -14.79 -5.74
C LEU A 199 -0.55 -15.63 -5.24
N PRO A 200 -0.43 -16.38 -4.13
CA PRO A 200 -1.52 -17.17 -3.57
C PRO A 200 -2.56 -16.32 -2.80
N GLU A 201 -3.83 -16.70 -2.95
CA GLU A 201 -5.10 -15.98 -2.68
C GLU A 201 -5.47 -15.71 -1.20
N ASN A 202 -4.55 -15.67 -0.23
CA ASN A 202 -4.97 -15.61 1.18
C ASN A 202 -4.05 -14.79 2.09
N ILE A 203 -4.15 -13.47 1.99
CA ILE A 203 -3.57 -12.54 2.96
C ILE A 203 -4.62 -12.33 4.07
N GLY A 204 -4.46 -13.01 5.20
CA GLY A 204 -5.27 -12.77 6.39
C GLY A 204 -4.92 -11.44 7.05
N PRO A 205 -5.83 -10.81 7.82
CA PRO A 205 -5.48 -9.66 8.65
C PRO A 205 -4.35 -10.03 9.63
N ILE A 206 -3.47 -9.07 9.94
CA ILE A 206 -2.48 -9.20 11.01
C ILE A 206 -3.28 -9.32 12.33
N ASP A 207 -3.25 -10.50 12.96
CA ASP A 207 -3.98 -10.79 14.20
C ASP A 207 -2.98 -10.96 15.35
N ILE A 208 -2.09 -9.98 15.52
CA ILE A 208 -1.19 -9.93 16.67
C ILE A 208 -1.81 -9.02 17.71
N SER A 209 -2.32 -9.60 18.80
CA SER A 209 -2.68 -8.84 19.98
C SER A 209 -1.40 -8.46 20.74
N LEU A 210 -0.90 -7.24 20.52
CA LEU A 210 0.20 -6.70 21.34
C LEU A 210 -0.32 -6.26 22.72
N PRO A 211 0.44 -6.45 23.81
CA PRO A 211 1.77 -7.06 23.87
C PRO A 211 1.76 -8.59 23.85
N GLU A 212 2.76 -9.20 23.20
CA GLU A 212 2.95 -10.66 23.13
C GLU A 212 4.23 -11.06 23.87
N ASN A 213 4.19 -12.10 24.71
CA ASN A 213 5.34 -12.58 25.49
C ASN A 213 5.82 -13.96 25.01
N PHE A 214 7.13 -14.15 24.94
CA PHE A 214 7.78 -15.45 24.79
C PHE A 214 9.09 -15.53 25.59
N GLN A 215 9.50 -16.74 25.95
CA GLN A 215 10.77 -16.94 26.66
C GLN A 215 11.89 -17.30 25.69
N THR A 216 13.08 -16.78 25.91
CA THR A 216 14.30 -17.17 25.21
C THR A 216 14.78 -18.55 25.69
N LYS A 217 15.83 -19.08 25.05
CA LYS A 217 16.44 -20.36 25.42
C LYS A 217 16.97 -20.38 26.86
N ASN A 218 17.39 -19.22 27.36
CA ASN A 218 17.95 -19.04 28.70
C ASN A 218 16.92 -18.47 29.68
N ASN A 219 15.63 -18.71 29.44
CA ASN A 219 14.50 -18.32 30.29
C ASN A 219 14.35 -16.80 30.53
N LEU A 220 14.91 -15.95 29.67
CA LEU A 220 14.58 -14.51 29.67
C LEU A 220 13.21 -14.31 29.01
N ASP A 221 12.37 -13.48 29.60
CA ASP A 221 11.05 -13.13 29.06
C ASP A 221 11.20 -11.94 28.11
N PHE A 222 10.88 -12.12 26.82
CA PHE A 222 10.82 -11.06 25.82
C PHE A 222 9.36 -10.67 25.58
N VAL A 223 9.03 -9.41 25.80
CA VAL A 223 7.69 -8.85 25.55
C VAL A 223 7.76 -7.94 24.32
N ILE A 224 7.04 -8.30 23.25
CA ILE A 224 6.90 -7.46 22.07
C ILE A 224 5.91 -6.34 22.40
N GLU A 225 6.38 -5.09 22.34
CA GLU A 225 5.58 -3.91 22.64
C GLU A 225 5.08 -3.22 21.37
N LYS A 226 5.95 -3.12 20.35
CA LYS A 226 5.65 -2.40 19.10
C LYS A 226 6.41 -3.04 17.94
N ILE A 227 5.74 -3.16 16.80
CA ILE A 227 6.39 -3.52 15.54
C ILE A 227 6.41 -2.29 14.64
N GLU A 228 7.55 -2.00 14.04
CA GLU A 228 7.78 -0.86 13.16
C GLU A 228 8.45 -1.32 11.88
N VAL A 229 8.15 -0.64 10.78
CA VAL A 229 8.78 -0.88 9.48
C VAL A 229 9.42 0.41 9.03
N LEU A 230 10.72 0.37 8.70
CA LEU A 230 11.43 1.47 8.06
C LEU A 230 11.74 1.09 6.61
N SER A 231 11.54 2.02 5.68
CA SER A 231 11.92 1.85 4.28
C SER A 231 13.40 2.17 4.03
N GLU A 232 14.05 2.86 4.97
CA GLU A 232 15.45 3.29 4.83
C GLU A 232 16.11 3.48 6.21
N LEU A 233 17.40 3.21 6.27
CA LEU A 233 18.29 3.63 7.36
C LEU A 233 19.30 4.61 6.78
N GLU A 234 19.56 5.70 7.50
CA GLU A 234 20.45 6.77 7.04
C GLU A 234 21.82 6.20 6.64
N GLY A 235 22.13 6.24 5.33
CA GLY A 235 23.39 5.77 4.76
C GLY A 235 23.40 4.35 4.19
N ASP A 236 22.25 3.65 4.13
CA ASP A 236 22.14 2.32 3.50
C ASP A 236 21.39 2.38 2.14
N ASN A 237 21.47 1.31 1.33
CA ASN A 237 20.79 1.27 0.03
C ASN A 237 19.25 1.18 0.20
N PRO A 238 18.45 1.94 -0.56
CA PRO A 238 16.98 2.05 -0.43
C PRO A 238 16.21 0.79 -0.89
N ARG A 239 16.87 -0.36 -1.05
CA ARG A 239 16.25 -1.57 -1.63
C ARG A 239 15.61 -2.49 -0.59
N TYR A 240 15.73 -2.16 0.68
CA TYR A 240 15.43 -3.05 1.79
C TYR A 240 14.51 -2.37 2.80
N TYR A 241 13.52 -3.12 3.28
CA TYR A 241 12.66 -2.67 4.38
C TYR A 241 13.18 -3.32 5.66
N TYR A 242 13.33 -2.53 6.70
CA TYR A 242 13.75 -2.99 8.01
C TYR A 242 12.53 -3.22 8.88
N LEU A 243 12.27 -4.48 9.22
CA LEU A 243 11.27 -4.84 10.22
C LEU A 243 11.92 -4.75 11.60
N ILE A 244 11.46 -3.80 12.41
CA ILE A 244 11.94 -3.54 13.76
C ILE A 244 10.89 -4.01 14.76
N ILE A 245 11.28 -4.90 15.66
CA ILE A 245 10.44 -5.42 16.74
C ILE A 245 10.97 -4.81 18.05
N HIS A 246 10.28 -3.79 18.55
CA HIS A 246 10.56 -3.18 19.84
C HIS A 246 9.95 -4.00 20.96
N GLY A 247 10.68 -4.15 22.06
CA GLY A 247 10.21 -4.88 23.22
C GLY A 247 11.03 -4.64 24.48
N SER A 248 10.70 -5.39 25.52
CA SER A 248 11.47 -5.42 26.76
C SER A 248 11.92 -6.85 27.06
N LEU A 249 13.16 -7.01 27.48
CA LEU A 249 13.73 -8.26 27.95
C LEU A 249 13.79 -8.22 29.48
N THR A 250 13.28 -9.24 30.15
CA THR A 250 13.26 -9.34 31.62
C THR A 250 13.87 -10.67 32.05
N ASN A 251 14.70 -10.66 33.09
CA ASN A 251 15.25 -11.86 33.70
C ASN A 251 14.43 -12.27 34.93
N PRO A 252 13.53 -13.27 34.83
CA PRO A 252 12.76 -13.75 35.98
C PRO A 252 13.55 -14.70 36.88
N SER A 253 14.79 -15.03 36.53
CA SER A 253 15.62 -15.97 37.28
C SER A 253 16.47 -15.27 38.34
N ASN A 254 16.95 -16.07 39.31
CA ASN A 254 17.85 -15.62 40.36
C ASN A 254 19.34 -15.65 39.97
N GLU A 255 19.65 -15.95 38.71
CA GLU A 255 21.01 -16.01 38.17
C GLU A 255 21.11 -15.08 36.95
N THR A 256 22.32 -14.62 36.63
CA THR A 256 22.55 -13.82 35.41
C THR A 256 22.27 -14.68 34.18
N ALA A 257 21.42 -14.21 33.28
CA ALA A 257 21.08 -14.91 32.04
C ALA A 257 21.33 -14.03 30.82
N CYS A 258 21.79 -14.62 29.72
CA CYS A 258 22.13 -13.91 28.49
C CYS A 258 21.29 -14.43 27.33
N THR A 259 20.99 -13.58 26.34
CA THR A 259 20.43 -14.00 25.04
C THR A 259 21.31 -13.50 23.91
N GLU A 260 21.43 -14.27 22.83
CA GLU A 260 22.21 -13.91 21.65
C GLU A 260 21.31 -13.57 20.47
N ALA A 261 21.76 -12.67 19.59
CA ALA A 261 21.02 -12.29 18.39
C ALA A 261 20.64 -13.50 17.49
N GLN A 262 21.43 -14.58 17.52
CA GLN A 262 21.18 -15.79 16.72
C GLN A 262 20.00 -16.63 17.23
N GLU A 263 19.50 -16.36 18.43
CA GLU A 263 18.36 -17.07 19.00
C GLU A 263 17.01 -16.60 18.43
N TYR A 264 17.01 -15.47 17.72
CA TYR A 264 15.85 -14.89 17.07
C TYR A 264 15.98 -15.06 15.56
N VAL A 265 15.11 -15.87 14.98
CA VAL A 265 15.08 -16.10 13.54
C VAL A 265 13.72 -15.65 13.02
N LEU A 266 13.72 -14.72 12.07
CA LEU A 266 12.50 -14.38 11.37
C LEU A 266 12.37 -15.33 10.16
N ALA A 267 11.40 -16.22 10.17
CA ALA A 267 11.17 -17.19 9.10
C ALA A 267 10.00 -16.76 8.21
N ASN A 268 10.13 -16.94 6.89
CA ASN A 268 9.01 -16.89 5.97
C ASN A 268 8.48 -18.31 5.75
N ASN A 269 7.27 -18.57 6.22
CA ASN A 269 6.67 -19.90 6.15
C ASN A 269 6.34 -20.36 4.72
N THR A 270 6.07 -19.41 3.82
CA THR A 270 5.68 -19.67 2.44
C THR A 270 6.86 -20.13 1.59
N ASN A 271 8.03 -19.50 1.73
CA ASN A 271 9.21 -19.82 0.93
C ASN A 271 10.34 -20.52 1.71
N LYS A 272 10.17 -20.74 3.02
CA LYS A 272 11.16 -21.35 3.93
C LYS A 272 12.49 -20.60 3.97
N LYS A 273 12.48 -19.29 3.71
CA LYS A 273 13.64 -18.41 3.86
C LYS A 273 13.70 -17.91 5.29
N ASN A 274 14.87 -18.01 5.90
CA ASN A 274 15.15 -17.46 7.22
C ASN A 274 15.89 -16.13 7.05
N TYR A 275 15.50 -15.15 7.85
CA TYR A 275 16.10 -13.85 7.98
C TYR A 275 16.77 -13.81 9.35
N THR A 276 18.07 -13.57 9.34
CA THR A 276 18.84 -13.30 10.56
C THR A 276 18.73 -11.83 10.89
N ILE A 277 18.94 -11.52 12.16
CA ILE A 277 19.09 -10.14 12.60
C ILE A 277 20.17 -9.42 11.77
N ASP A 278 19.86 -8.20 11.32
CA ASP A 278 20.80 -7.35 10.61
C ASP A 278 21.62 -6.52 11.63
N THR A 279 22.87 -6.94 11.84
CA THR A 279 23.75 -6.30 12.84
C THR A 279 24.21 -4.91 12.43
N ASP A 280 24.25 -4.61 11.14
CA ASP A 280 24.70 -3.31 10.64
C ASP A 280 23.57 -2.29 10.80
N ALA A 281 22.35 -2.68 10.40
CA ALA A 281 21.13 -1.94 10.66
C ALA A 281 20.94 -1.68 12.16
N ALA A 282 21.17 -2.70 12.99
CA ALA A 282 21.10 -2.58 14.43
C ALA A 282 22.10 -1.58 14.99
N SER A 283 23.34 -1.59 14.49
CA SER A 283 24.35 -0.64 14.93
C SER A 283 23.99 0.80 14.55
N HIS A 284 23.33 1.02 13.41
CA HIS A 284 22.84 2.36 13.05
C HIS A 284 21.68 2.78 13.94
N LEU A 285 20.67 1.92 14.07
CA LEU A 285 19.49 2.15 14.90
C LEU A 285 19.83 2.29 16.38
N SER A 286 20.94 1.69 16.82
CA SER A 286 21.44 1.82 18.17
C SER A 286 21.67 3.30 18.51
N LYS A 287 22.12 4.13 17.57
CA LYS A 287 22.35 5.55 17.85
C LYS A 287 21.06 6.36 17.90
N THR A 288 20.04 5.94 17.16
CA THR A 288 18.75 6.64 17.02
C THR A 288 17.79 6.30 18.15
N TYR A 289 17.73 5.03 18.54
CA TYR A 289 16.82 4.53 19.57
C TYR A 289 17.48 4.42 20.95
N LEU A 290 18.81 4.40 21.04
CA LEU A 290 19.51 4.18 22.32
C LEU A 290 20.12 5.45 22.91
N ASP A 291 19.25 6.39 23.28
CA ASP A 291 19.43 7.09 24.56
C ASP A 291 19.02 6.14 25.72
N GLY A 292 19.49 4.88 25.72
CA GLY A 292 19.40 3.97 26.88
C GLY A 292 18.80 2.56 26.72
N LEU A 293 18.27 2.13 25.56
CA LEU A 293 17.90 0.70 25.39
C LEU A 293 19.16 -0.14 25.14
N GLY A 294 19.16 -1.40 25.57
CA GLY A 294 20.29 -2.30 25.29
C GLY A 294 19.96 -3.19 24.10
N TYR A 295 20.89 -3.29 23.15
CA TYR A 295 20.76 -4.17 21.99
C TYR A 295 21.49 -5.50 22.26
N PRO A 296 20.92 -6.68 21.91
CA PRO A 296 21.66 -7.94 21.89
C PRO A 296 22.73 -7.84 20.81
N SER A 297 23.89 -7.34 21.22
CA SER A 297 25.08 -7.30 20.36
C SER A 297 25.40 -8.70 19.83
N THR A 298 26.38 -8.81 18.95
CA THR A 298 26.92 -10.14 18.57
C THR A 298 27.44 -10.95 19.76
N ARG A 299 27.65 -10.32 20.93
CA ARG A 299 28.01 -10.99 22.19
C ARG A 299 26.81 -11.31 23.08
N GLY A 300 25.60 -11.04 22.59
CA GLY A 300 24.38 -11.12 23.35
C GLY A 300 24.14 -9.93 24.28
N GLN A 301 23.05 -10.03 25.03
CA GLN A 301 22.67 -9.14 26.12
C GLN A 301 22.44 -9.99 27.37
N CYS A 302 23.17 -9.67 28.43
CA CYS A 302 23.08 -10.33 29.72
C CYS A 302 22.35 -9.43 30.71
N LEU A 303 21.45 -10.02 31.48
CA LEU A 303 20.66 -9.34 32.50
C LEU A 303 20.93 -9.98 33.84
N GLU A 304 21.11 -9.14 34.86
CA GLU A 304 21.16 -9.57 36.25
C GLU A 304 19.77 -10.06 36.72
N PRO A 305 19.69 -10.76 37.86
CA PRO A 305 18.40 -11.19 38.41
C PRO A 305 17.43 -10.03 38.60
N ASP A 306 16.17 -10.24 38.21
CA ASP A 306 15.07 -9.25 38.25
C ASP A 306 15.30 -7.97 37.43
N GLU A 307 16.34 -7.94 36.59
CA GLU A 307 16.58 -6.81 35.69
C GLU A 307 15.62 -6.85 34.49
N SER A 308 15.18 -5.67 34.06
CA SER A 308 14.38 -5.48 32.85
C SER A 308 14.97 -4.34 32.04
N VAL A 309 15.22 -4.59 30.76
CA VAL A 309 15.82 -3.63 29.83
C VAL A 309 14.99 -3.57 28.56
N GLY A 310 14.75 -2.35 28.07
CA GLY A 310 14.21 -2.18 26.73
C GLY A 310 15.22 -2.67 25.68
N THR A 311 14.71 -3.22 24.59
CA THR A 311 15.52 -3.77 23.50
C THR A 311 14.75 -3.74 22.18
N PHE A 312 15.41 -4.06 21.06
CA PHE A 312 14.76 -4.21 19.77
C PHE A 312 15.47 -5.27 18.93
N LEU A 313 14.74 -5.87 17.99
CA LEU A 313 15.26 -6.77 16.97
C LEU A 313 15.05 -6.10 15.60
N VAL A 314 16.01 -6.22 14.69
CA VAL A 314 15.89 -5.66 13.34
C VAL A 314 16.24 -6.70 12.28
N PHE A 315 15.40 -6.79 11.26
CA PHE A 315 15.54 -7.72 10.15
C PHE A 315 15.44 -6.97 8.82
N ASP A 316 16.35 -7.25 7.90
CA ASP A 316 16.19 -6.88 6.48
C ASP A 316 15.19 -7.84 5.82
N VAL A 317 14.02 -7.32 5.45
CA VAL A 317 12.93 -8.09 4.88
C VAL A 317 12.47 -7.47 3.56
N SER A 318 12.31 -8.31 2.53
CA SER A 318 11.71 -7.86 1.27
C SER A 318 10.24 -7.49 1.48
N PRO A 319 9.74 -6.39 0.89
CA PRO A 319 8.36 -5.92 1.09
C PRO A 319 7.29 -6.92 0.61
N GLN A 320 7.66 -7.84 -0.29
CA GLN A 320 6.80 -8.88 -0.83
C GLN A 320 6.77 -10.16 0.04
N THR A 321 7.43 -10.14 1.19
CA THR A 321 7.53 -11.32 2.08
C THR A 321 6.18 -11.55 2.78
N GLN A 322 5.61 -12.75 2.57
CA GLN A 322 4.38 -13.20 3.19
C GLN A 322 4.67 -14.24 4.28
N GLY A 323 3.74 -14.41 5.23
CA GLY A 323 3.79 -15.45 6.25
C GLY A 323 5.01 -15.37 7.15
N LEU A 324 5.41 -14.16 7.55
CA LEU A 324 6.48 -13.93 8.50
C LEU A 324 6.13 -14.52 9.86
N GLN A 325 7.08 -15.24 10.45
CA GLN A 325 7.00 -15.72 11.82
C GLN A 325 8.31 -15.44 12.53
N LEU A 326 8.22 -14.91 13.75
CA LEU A 326 9.37 -14.86 14.64
C LEU A 326 9.50 -16.23 15.31
N GLU A 327 10.51 -16.99 14.91
CA GLU A 327 10.89 -18.26 15.49
C GLU A 327 11.86 -18.02 16.64
N THR A 328 11.54 -18.63 17.77
CA THR A 328 12.34 -18.64 19.00
C THR A 328 12.53 -20.10 19.40
N SER A 329 13.39 -20.38 20.39
CA SER A 329 13.67 -21.77 20.79
C SER A 329 12.45 -22.56 21.27
N ASN A 330 11.38 -21.89 21.72
CA ASN A 330 10.22 -22.53 22.33
C ASN A 330 8.88 -22.19 21.65
N ARG A 331 8.84 -21.18 20.76
CA ARG A 331 7.59 -20.70 20.18
C ARG A 331 7.81 -20.03 18.82
N ASN A 332 6.82 -20.20 17.93
CA ASN A 332 6.72 -19.46 16.68
C ASN A 332 5.59 -18.45 16.81
N ILE A 333 5.88 -17.17 16.62
CA ILE A 333 4.92 -16.06 16.67
C ILE A 333 4.63 -15.61 15.24
N SER A 334 3.38 -15.72 14.81
CA SER A 334 3.00 -15.29 13.46
C SER A 334 2.92 -13.78 13.37
N LEU A 335 3.77 -13.17 12.56
CA LEU A 335 3.74 -11.72 12.31
C LEU A 335 2.82 -11.34 11.13
N GLY A 336 2.51 -12.27 10.23
CA GLY A 336 1.67 -12.01 9.07
C GLY A 336 2.47 -11.56 7.85
N ASP A 337 1.91 -10.69 7.01
CA ASP A 337 2.52 -10.30 5.74
C ASP A 337 3.19 -8.92 5.82
N MET A 338 4.40 -8.80 5.26
CA MET A 338 5.16 -7.55 5.27
C MET A 338 4.41 -6.40 4.61
N ALA A 339 3.74 -6.69 3.49
CA ALA A 339 2.91 -5.74 2.78
C ALA A 339 1.75 -5.20 3.63
N ALA A 340 1.19 -6.01 4.54
CA ALA A 340 0.13 -5.55 5.44
C ALA A 340 0.65 -4.53 6.46
N PHE A 341 1.86 -4.72 7.00
CA PHE A 341 2.49 -3.73 7.89
C PHE A 341 2.77 -2.41 7.18
N ILE A 342 3.26 -2.47 5.94
CA ILE A 342 3.54 -1.27 5.15
C ILE A 342 2.23 -0.52 4.88
N VAL A 343 1.18 -1.23 4.43
CA VAL A 343 -0.12 -0.63 4.14
C VAL A 343 -0.79 -0.06 5.39
N GLU A 344 -0.73 -0.74 6.54
CA GLU A 344 -1.24 -0.22 7.80
C GLU A 344 -0.53 1.08 8.20
N LYS A 345 0.81 1.14 8.06
CA LYS A 345 1.56 2.37 8.33
C LYS A 345 1.15 3.49 7.38
N VAL A 346 0.96 3.20 6.10
CA VAL A 346 0.49 4.17 5.09
C VAL A 346 -0.92 4.69 5.41
N ILE A 347 -1.80 3.83 5.92
CA ILE A 347 -3.17 4.23 6.32
C ILE A 347 -3.16 5.02 7.63
N ALA A 348 -2.27 4.70 8.57
CA ALA A 348 -2.15 5.43 9.83
C ALA A 348 -1.70 6.89 9.64
N VAL A 349 -1.00 7.19 8.53
CA VAL A 349 -0.69 8.58 8.16
C VAL A 349 -1.88 9.30 7.53
N THR A 350 -2.92 8.59 7.08
CA THR A 350 -4.14 9.22 6.56
C THR A 350 -4.89 9.86 7.73
N PRO A 351 -4.95 11.19 7.84
CA PRO A 351 -5.60 11.83 8.97
C PRO A 351 -7.06 11.42 8.97
N THR A 352 -7.50 10.84 10.09
CA THR A 352 -8.92 10.80 10.37
C THR A 352 -9.36 12.24 10.38
N ILE A 353 -10.22 12.62 9.43
CA ILE A 353 -10.81 13.96 9.34
C ILE A 353 -11.60 14.17 10.63
N VAL A 354 -10.95 14.66 11.68
CA VAL A 354 -11.63 15.08 12.89
C VAL A 354 -12.48 16.25 12.42
N PRO A 355 -13.83 16.17 12.50
CA PRO A 355 -14.66 17.28 12.10
C PRO A 355 -14.20 18.49 12.89
N THR A 356 -13.57 19.44 12.20
CA THR A 356 -13.10 20.68 12.80
C THR A 356 -14.33 21.31 13.42
N SER A 357 -14.39 21.35 14.75
CA SER A 357 -15.44 22.05 15.46
C SER A 357 -15.41 23.49 14.96
N THR A 358 -16.43 23.86 14.19
CA THR A 358 -16.58 25.21 13.68
C THR A 358 -16.67 26.14 14.88
N ASN A 359 -15.56 26.84 15.19
CA ASN A 359 -15.57 27.91 16.16
C ASN A 359 -16.57 28.95 15.65
N THR A 360 -17.76 28.91 16.23
CA THR A 360 -18.82 29.87 15.98
C THR A 360 -18.36 31.14 16.65
N PHE A 361 -17.75 32.04 15.88
CA PHE A 361 -17.39 33.37 16.37
C PHE A 361 -18.67 34.09 16.81
N THR A 362 -18.83 34.23 18.12
CA THR A 362 -19.85 35.09 18.70
C THR A 362 -19.50 36.54 18.35
N PRO A 363 -20.33 37.25 17.55
CA PRO A 363 -20.02 38.62 17.16
C PRO A 363 -20.06 39.52 18.40
N THR A 364 -18.90 40.08 18.76
CA THR A 364 -18.83 41.14 19.76
C THR A 364 -19.08 42.45 19.03
N TYR A 365 -20.25 43.06 19.29
CA TYR A 365 -20.65 44.34 18.72
C TYR A 365 -19.64 45.42 19.13
N THR A 366 -18.80 45.84 18.20
CA THR A 366 -18.01 47.06 18.29
C THR A 366 -18.75 48.13 17.50
N ALA A 367 -19.13 49.24 18.14
CA ALA A 367 -19.83 50.34 17.50
C ALA A 367 -18.98 50.90 16.34
N THR A 368 -19.42 50.62 15.11
CA THR A 368 -18.75 51.02 13.87
C THR A 368 -19.34 52.36 13.42
N ALA A 369 -18.47 53.33 13.12
CA ALA A 369 -18.85 54.63 12.60
C ALA A 369 -19.64 54.48 11.28
N THR A 370 -20.72 55.24 11.16
CA THR A 370 -21.64 55.25 10.02
C THR A 370 -20.90 55.56 8.71
N PRO A 371 -20.85 54.63 7.73
CA PRO A 371 -20.26 54.92 6.43
C PRO A 371 -21.18 55.84 5.63
N THR A 372 -20.57 56.86 5.02
CA THR A 372 -21.15 57.76 4.02
C THR A 372 -21.60 56.93 2.81
N PRO A 373 -22.74 57.24 2.15
CA PRO A 373 -23.26 56.44 1.04
C PRO A 373 -22.26 56.38 -0.11
N THR A 374 -21.75 55.18 -0.39
CA THR A 374 -20.87 54.90 -1.52
C THR A 374 -21.72 54.61 -2.75
N ASN A 375 -21.42 55.30 -3.85
CA ASN A 375 -22.09 55.16 -5.14
C ASN A 375 -22.14 53.68 -5.58
N THR A 376 -23.34 53.22 -5.91
CA THR A 376 -23.60 51.90 -6.51
C THR A 376 -22.78 51.75 -7.79
N PRO A 377 -21.93 50.71 -7.95
CA PRO A 377 -21.19 50.51 -9.18
C PRO A 377 -22.17 50.24 -10.32
N THR A 378 -22.19 51.13 -11.30
CA THR A 378 -22.92 50.95 -12.56
C THR A 378 -22.30 49.75 -13.29
N SER A 379 -23.12 48.80 -13.77
CA SER A 379 -22.62 47.63 -14.50
C SER A 379 -21.82 48.08 -15.73
N THR A 380 -20.50 47.90 -15.70
CA THR A 380 -19.64 48.15 -16.85
C THR A 380 -19.97 47.13 -17.93
N ALA A 381 -20.33 47.59 -19.13
CA ALA A 381 -20.64 46.71 -20.23
C ALA A 381 -19.44 45.78 -20.52
N THR A 382 -19.69 44.47 -20.59
CA THR A 382 -18.69 43.50 -21.00
C THR A 382 -18.28 43.82 -22.44
N PRO A 383 -16.98 44.03 -22.72
CA PRO A 383 -16.53 44.34 -24.07
C PRO A 383 -16.91 43.20 -25.03
N THR A 384 -17.35 43.56 -26.24
CA THR A 384 -17.64 42.59 -27.31
C THR A 384 -16.31 42.23 -28.01
N PRO A 385 -16.03 40.95 -28.32
CA PRO A 385 -14.82 40.59 -29.03
C PRO A 385 -14.80 41.23 -30.42
N VAL A 386 -13.61 41.65 -30.86
CA VAL A 386 -13.40 42.30 -32.16
C VAL A 386 -13.42 41.27 -33.29
N THR A 387 -12.86 40.08 -33.03
CA THR A 387 -12.88 38.96 -33.98
C THR A 387 -12.59 37.62 -33.30
N LEU A 388 -12.79 36.52 -34.02
CA LEU A 388 -12.29 35.19 -33.66
C LEU A 388 -11.02 34.90 -34.45
N ALA A 389 -10.00 34.38 -33.78
CA ALA A 389 -8.74 33.96 -34.39
C ALA A 389 -8.55 32.45 -34.27
N SER A 390 -8.01 31.81 -35.30
CA SER A 390 -7.69 30.38 -35.24
C SER A 390 -6.29 30.18 -34.68
N VAL A 391 -6.13 29.28 -33.71
CA VAL A 391 -4.85 28.87 -33.14
C VAL A 391 -4.14 27.96 -34.14
N ILE A 392 -2.96 28.34 -34.61
CA ILE A 392 -2.23 27.58 -35.64
C ILE A 392 -1.26 26.54 -35.06
N VAL A 393 -0.84 26.72 -33.81
CA VAL A 393 0.07 25.82 -33.08
C VAL A 393 -0.29 25.86 -31.61
N ASP A 394 -0.14 24.74 -30.91
CA ASP A 394 -0.27 24.67 -29.45
C ASP A 394 0.64 25.71 -28.78
N GLY A 395 0.13 26.36 -27.74
CA GLY A 395 0.81 27.52 -27.18
C GLY A 395 0.47 27.79 -25.72
N LYS A 396 1.18 28.74 -25.12
CA LYS A 396 0.99 29.17 -23.73
C LYS A 396 0.13 30.42 -23.68
N ILE A 397 -0.71 30.52 -22.66
CA ILE A 397 -1.50 31.70 -22.30
C ILE A 397 -0.83 32.34 -21.09
N PHE A 398 -0.66 33.66 -21.10
CA PHE A 398 0.09 34.42 -20.10
C PHE A 398 -0.80 35.42 -19.37
N GLY A 399 -0.47 35.73 -18.12
CA GLY A 399 -1.17 36.75 -17.31
C GLY A 399 -0.95 38.20 -17.80
N GLY A 400 -0.01 38.43 -18.71
CA GLY A 400 0.30 39.73 -19.30
C GLY A 400 0.96 39.59 -20.69
N PRO A 401 1.12 40.68 -21.45
CA PRO A 401 1.74 40.61 -22.78
C PRO A 401 3.26 40.53 -22.68
N GLY A 402 3.77 39.33 -22.48
CA GLY A 402 5.19 39.04 -22.37
C GLY A 402 5.46 37.64 -21.83
N GLU A 403 6.59 37.05 -22.22
CA GLU A 403 7.00 35.73 -21.69
C GLU A 403 7.48 35.78 -20.23
N PHE A 404 7.66 36.99 -19.68
CA PHE A 404 8.04 37.24 -18.29
C PHE A 404 6.85 37.27 -17.32
N TYR A 405 5.62 37.17 -17.82
CA TYR A 405 4.44 36.92 -16.98
C TYR A 405 4.25 35.42 -16.78
N ASP A 406 3.53 35.04 -15.73
CA ASP A 406 3.24 33.65 -15.45
C ASP A 406 2.34 33.04 -16.53
N VAL A 407 2.58 31.76 -16.81
CA VAL A 407 1.76 30.94 -17.72
C VAL A 407 0.50 30.52 -16.97
N VAL A 408 -0.66 30.99 -17.41
CA VAL A 408 -1.96 30.74 -16.78
C VAL A 408 -2.79 29.69 -17.52
N GLY A 409 -2.36 29.29 -18.72
CA GLY A 409 -3.07 28.30 -19.51
C GLY A 409 -2.31 27.86 -20.77
N LYS A 410 -2.98 27.03 -21.58
CA LYS A 410 -2.47 26.56 -22.86
C LYS A 410 -3.58 26.60 -23.92
N THR A 411 -3.19 26.89 -25.16
CA THR A 411 -4.05 26.83 -26.34
C THR A 411 -3.76 25.57 -27.14
N LEU A 412 -4.76 25.00 -27.80
CA LEU A 412 -4.61 23.86 -28.70
C LEU A 412 -4.78 24.31 -30.16
N SER A 413 -3.95 23.78 -31.04
CA SER A 413 -3.98 23.97 -32.49
C SER A 413 -5.34 23.59 -33.06
N GLY A 414 -5.87 24.44 -33.94
CA GLY A 414 -7.20 24.32 -34.52
C GLY A 414 -8.32 24.91 -33.67
N GLY A 415 -8.06 25.32 -32.42
CA GLY A 415 -9.03 26.05 -31.60
C GLY A 415 -9.30 27.46 -32.11
N GLU A 416 -10.44 28.05 -31.74
CA GLU A 416 -10.75 29.46 -31.99
C GLU A 416 -10.75 30.25 -30.69
N LEU A 417 -10.13 31.44 -30.69
CA LEU A 417 -10.07 32.34 -29.53
C LEU A 417 -10.66 33.71 -29.86
N PRO A 418 -11.52 34.27 -28.99
CA PRO A 418 -12.00 35.63 -29.13
C PRO A 418 -10.89 36.65 -28.82
N ILE A 419 -10.62 37.54 -29.77
CA ILE A 419 -9.63 38.60 -29.64
C ILE A 419 -10.32 39.93 -29.33
N TYR A 420 -9.88 40.60 -28.26
CA TYR A 420 -10.47 41.86 -27.79
C TYR A 420 -9.58 43.06 -28.10
N ALA A 421 -8.28 42.92 -27.90
CA ALA A 421 -7.29 43.98 -28.09
C ALA A 421 -5.91 43.39 -28.40
N LYS A 422 -4.96 44.24 -28.75
CA LYS A 422 -3.54 43.88 -28.88
C LYS A 422 -2.67 44.75 -27.96
N ALA A 423 -1.49 44.24 -27.63
CA ALA A 423 -0.42 45.01 -27.00
C ALA A 423 0.84 44.89 -27.86
N GLY A 424 1.18 45.99 -28.51
CA GLY A 424 2.23 46.03 -29.53
C GLY A 424 1.91 45.12 -30.72
N LYS A 425 2.96 44.53 -31.30
CA LYS A 425 2.86 43.67 -32.49
C LYS A 425 2.73 42.18 -32.17
N ASN A 426 2.97 41.80 -30.92
CA ASN A 426 3.28 40.42 -30.56
C ASN A 426 2.29 39.76 -29.62
N TRP A 427 1.28 40.48 -29.11
CA TRP A 427 0.38 39.97 -28.09
C TRP A 427 -1.07 40.35 -28.33
N TYR A 428 -1.96 39.39 -28.14
CA TYR A 428 -3.41 39.59 -28.22
C TYR A 428 -4.07 39.28 -26.89
N LEU A 429 -5.03 40.13 -26.51
CA LEU A 429 -5.87 39.94 -25.33
C LEU A 429 -7.05 39.03 -25.70
N ILE A 430 -7.18 37.94 -24.96
CA ILE A 430 -8.21 36.91 -25.12
C ILE A 430 -9.04 36.77 -23.84
N ASN A 431 -10.15 36.05 -23.96
CA ASN A 431 -10.96 35.62 -22.81
C ASN A 431 -10.94 34.08 -22.74
N TRP A 432 -10.04 33.54 -21.91
CA TRP A 432 -9.93 32.11 -21.64
C TRP A 432 -10.49 31.77 -20.26
N ASN A 433 -10.17 32.58 -19.25
CA ASN A 433 -10.71 32.52 -17.89
C ASN A 433 -10.83 33.93 -17.27
N GLY A 434 -10.99 34.95 -18.12
CA GLY A 434 -10.83 36.34 -17.72
C GLY A 434 -10.20 37.20 -18.83
N ARG A 435 -9.13 37.91 -18.50
CA ARG A 435 -8.39 38.77 -19.43
C ARG A 435 -6.94 38.29 -19.47
N GLU A 436 -6.65 37.42 -20.42
CA GLU A 436 -5.33 36.81 -20.58
C GLU A 436 -4.70 37.15 -21.93
N TRP A 437 -3.42 36.84 -22.09
CA TRP A 437 -2.64 37.21 -23.26
C TRP A 437 -2.08 35.99 -23.99
N VAL A 438 -2.15 36.00 -25.31
CA VAL A 438 -1.56 34.98 -26.19
C VAL A 438 -0.61 35.63 -27.19
N SER A 439 0.49 34.94 -27.51
CA SER A 439 1.43 35.43 -28.53
C SER A 439 0.76 35.48 -29.89
N ALA A 440 0.99 36.58 -30.62
CA ALA A 440 0.53 36.78 -31.98
C ALA A 440 1.06 35.72 -32.96
N SER A 441 2.22 35.12 -32.66
CA SER A 441 2.79 34.05 -33.48
C SER A 441 2.00 32.74 -33.42
N LEU A 442 1.09 32.59 -32.45
CA LEU A 442 0.29 31.38 -32.24
C LEU A 442 -1.09 31.45 -32.90
N ILE A 443 -1.50 32.63 -33.40
CA ILE A 443 -2.84 32.85 -33.92
C ILE A 443 -2.82 33.36 -35.36
N SER A 444 -3.79 32.92 -36.15
CA SER A 444 -4.06 33.42 -37.49
C SER A 444 -5.34 34.23 -37.48
N LEU A 445 -5.23 35.51 -37.84
CA LEU A 445 -6.35 36.43 -37.94
C LEU A 445 -6.95 36.40 -39.34
N LYS A 446 -8.26 36.58 -39.43
CA LYS A 446 -8.94 36.87 -40.69
C LYS A 446 -8.44 38.21 -41.23
N SER A 447 -7.98 38.23 -42.48
CA SER A 447 -7.38 39.41 -43.09
C SER A 447 -8.32 40.62 -43.11
N GLY A 448 -7.76 41.81 -42.92
CA GLY A 448 -8.50 43.08 -43.01
C GLY A 448 -9.19 43.56 -41.73
N ILE A 449 -9.01 42.87 -40.59
CA ILE A 449 -9.56 43.30 -39.31
C ILE A 449 -8.50 44.09 -38.53
N GLU A 450 -8.82 45.34 -38.19
CA GLU A 450 -8.00 46.18 -37.32
C GLU A 450 -8.35 45.91 -35.86
N ILE A 451 -7.37 45.43 -35.08
CA ILE A 451 -7.53 45.15 -33.64
C ILE A 451 -7.08 46.39 -32.84
N PRO A 452 -7.92 46.91 -31.92
CA PRO A 452 -7.59 48.06 -31.10
C PRO A 452 -6.46 47.75 -30.12
N GLU A 453 -5.68 48.77 -29.79
CA GLU A 453 -4.65 48.68 -28.74
C GLU A 453 -5.32 48.59 -27.35
N SER A 454 -4.80 47.76 -26.46
CA SER A 454 -5.34 47.63 -25.10
C SER A 454 -5.09 48.89 -24.28
N GLU A 455 -6.13 49.45 -23.67
CA GLU A 455 -6.02 50.63 -22.79
C GLU A 455 -5.30 50.34 -21.47
N THR A 456 -5.28 49.08 -21.04
CA THR A 456 -4.69 48.67 -19.77
C THR A 456 -3.82 47.44 -19.96
N VAL A 457 -2.50 47.65 -19.95
CA VAL A 457 -1.53 46.57 -19.92
C VAL A 457 -1.10 46.38 -18.45
N PRO A 458 -1.11 45.14 -17.90
CA PRO A 458 -0.60 44.90 -16.56
C PRO A 458 0.84 45.42 -16.45
N PRO A 459 1.24 46.06 -15.33
CA PRO A 459 2.63 46.49 -15.17
C PRO A 459 3.56 45.28 -15.30
N THR A 460 4.69 45.46 -15.99
CA THR A 460 5.72 44.42 -16.09
C THR A 460 6.17 44.04 -14.68
N PRO A 461 6.14 42.75 -14.30
CA PRO A 461 6.63 42.32 -12.99
C PRO A 461 8.06 42.82 -12.81
N THR A 462 8.26 43.64 -11.77
CA THR A 462 9.59 44.13 -11.42
C THR A 462 10.32 42.98 -10.75
N ASN A 463 11.44 42.52 -11.33
CA ASN A 463 12.28 41.48 -10.74
C ASN A 463 12.72 41.91 -9.33
N THR A 464 12.01 41.45 -8.30
CA THR A 464 12.46 41.59 -6.92
C THR A 464 13.76 40.76 -6.79
N PRO A 465 14.88 41.34 -6.30
CA PRO A 465 16.14 40.62 -6.24
C PRO A 465 15.99 39.34 -5.41
N ARG A 466 16.11 38.20 -6.09
CA ARG A 466 16.10 36.87 -5.48
C ARG A 466 17.33 36.73 -4.58
N PRO A 467 17.22 36.20 -3.35
CA PRO A 467 18.38 35.93 -2.51
C PRO A 467 19.35 35.00 -3.24
N THR A 468 20.61 35.44 -3.33
CA THR A 468 21.71 34.76 -4.01
C THR A 468 22.05 33.47 -3.27
N ASN A 469 21.68 32.32 -3.80
CA ASN A 469 22.21 31.03 -3.34
C ASN A 469 23.62 30.82 -3.90
N THR A 470 24.52 30.44 -3.00
CA THR A 470 25.93 30.05 -3.20
C THR A 470 26.07 28.96 -4.28
N PRO A 471 27.07 29.01 -5.17
CA PRO A 471 27.18 28.09 -6.31
C PRO A 471 27.59 26.68 -5.89
N THR A 472 26.77 25.69 -6.20
CA THR A 472 27.16 24.27 -6.22
C THR A 472 27.33 23.83 -7.67
N ILE A 473 28.47 23.21 -7.94
CA ILE A 473 28.95 22.81 -9.26
C ILE A 473 28.11 21.65 -9.80
N THR A 474 27.50 21.80 -10.98
CA THR A 474 26.73 20.73 -11.65
C THR A 474 27.60 20.07 -12.73
N PRO A 475 27.90 18.76 -12.67
CA PRO A 475 28.45 18.04 -13.81
C PRO A 475 27.35 17.77 -14.84
N THR A 476 27.62 18.17 -16.08
CA THR A 476 26.79 17.92 -17.25
C THR A 476 26.84 16.44 -17.64
N VAL A 477 25.69 15.76 -17.62
CA VAL A 477 25.55 14.42 -18.21
C VAL A 477 24.79 14.53 -19.53
N THR A 478 25.45 14.12 -20.60
CA THR A 478 24.92 14.00 -21.96
C THR A 478 23.89 12.86 -22.03
N PRO A 479 22.66 13.08 -22.56
CA PRO A 479 21.69 12.00 -22.67
C PRO A 479 22.10 10.98 -23.74
N ARG A 480 22.19 9.72 -23.32
CA ARG A 480 22.29 8.52 -24.17
C ARG A 480 20.85 8.09 -24.53
N PRO A 481 20.56 7.61 -25.75
CA PRO A 481 19.21 7.19 -26.12
C PRO A 481 18.74 6.02 -25.24
N THR A 482 17.62 6.24 -24.55
CA THR A 482 16.97 5.32 -23.62
C THR A 482 16.07 4.36 -24.40
N ASN A 483 16.25 3.05 -24.18
CA ASN A 483 15.33 2.00 -24.64
C ASN A 483 13.92 2.31 -24.12
N THR A 484 12.89 2.08 -24.94
CA THR A 484 11.47 2.20 -24.56
C THR A 484 11.23 1.50 -23.22
N PRO A 485 10.92 2.23 -22.13
CA PRO A 485 10.79 1.65 -20.81
C PRO A 485 9.49 0.86 -20.68
N ASP A 486 9.57 -0.23 -19.92
CA ASP A 486 8.41 -0.99 -19.47
C ASP A 486 7.57 -0.08 -18.54
N ILE A 487 6.39 0.33 -19.03
CA ILE A 487 5.59 1.47 -18.52
C ILE A 487 4.96 1.16 -17.14
N SER A 488 5.11 -0.06 -16.63
CA SER A 488 4.55 -0.51 -15.35
C SER A 488 5.61 -0.63 -14.25
N ASN A 489 6.57 0.29 -14.14
CA ASN A 489 7.56 0.28 -13.06
C ASN A 489 7.28 1.36 -11.98
N GLU A 490 7.91 1.19 -10.83
CA GLU A 490 7.79 2.03 -9.63
C GLU A 490 8.01 3.52 -9.95
N SER A 491 9.08 3.85 -10.66
CA SER A 491 9.44 5.24 -11.00
C SER A 491 8.40 5.94 -11.89
N PHE A 492 7.72 5.20 -12.78
CA PHE A 492 6.63 5.78 -13.56
C PHE A 492 5.38 6.00 -12.70
N ALA A 493 5.11 5.13 -11.73
CA ALA A 493 4.02 5.35 -10.79
C ALA A 493 4.25 6.63 -9.99
N GLU A 494 5.45 6.82 -9.43
CA GLU A 494 5.85 8.05 -8.73
C GLU A 494 5.61 9.28 -9.59
N LEU A 495 6.19 9.32 -10.79
CA LEU A 495 6.04 10.45 -11.71
C LEU A 495 4.57 10.78 -12.02
N MET A 496 3.73 9.76 -12.21
CA MET A 496 2.30 9.98 -12.47
C MET A 496 1.55 10.46 -11.23
N CYS A 497 1.91 9.99 -10.03
CA CYS A 497 1.34 10.51 -8.80
C CYS A 497 1.72 11.97 -8.58
N GLU A 498 2.99 12.35 -8.77
CA GLU A 498 3.43 13.74 -8.67
C GLU A 498 2.61 14.65 -9.60
N GLN A 499 2.33 14.21 -10.83
CA GLN A 499 1.46 14.94 -11.74
C GLN A 499 0.05 15.13 -11.17
N PHE A 500 -0.57 14.06 -10.66
CA PHE A 500 -1.91 14.14 -10.06
C PHE A 500 -1.97 15.00 -8.79
N VAL A 501 -0.91 14.99 -7.98
CA VAL A 501 -0.74 15.85 -6.80
C VAL A 501 -0.64 17.30 -7.26
N THR A 502 0.25 17.58 -8.21
CA THR A 502 0.48 18.92 -8.77
C THR A 502 -0.80 19.57 -9.26
N GLU A 503 -1.64 18.82 -9.98
CA GLU A 503 -2.93 19.30 -10.51
C GLU A 503 -3.95 19.69 -9.42
N ARG A 504 -3.76 19.23 -8.17
CA ARG A 504 -4.67 19.48 -7.05
C ARG A 504 -4.15 20.53 -6.05
N LEU A 505 -2.90 20.95 -6.18
CA LEU A 505 -2.34 22.00 -5.35
C LEU A 505 -2.92 23.36 -5.73
N LEU A 506 -3.05 24.26 -4.75
CA LEU A 506 -3.49 25.65 -5.00
C LEU A 506 -2.50 26.43 -5.87
N SER A 507 -1.21 26.09 -5.79
CA SER A 507 -0.14 26.70 -6.58
C SER A 507 0.73 25.62 -7.26
N PRO A 508 0.24 24.99 -8.34
CA PRO A 508 0.93 23.88 -9.02
C PRO A 508 2.34 24.23 -9.45
N ALA A 509 2.56 25.48 -9.90
CA ALA A 509 3.87 25.95 -10.38
C ALA A 509 4.93 26.06 -9.26
N SER A 510 4.50 26.10 -8.00
CA SER A 510 5.39 26.15 -6.84
C SER A 510 5.72 24.77 -6.27
N ALA A 511 5.06 23.73 -6.75
CA ALA A 511 5.22 22.37 -6.25
C ALA A 511 6.66 21.89 -6.47
N LYS A 512 7.28 21.42 -5.39
CA LYS A 512 8.58 20.79 -5.40
C LYS A 512 8.47 19.45 -4.69
N PHE A 513 8.57 18.39 -5.49
CA PHE A 513 8.70 17.02 -5.02
C PHE A 513 10.15 16.75 -4.62
N GLY A 514 10.37 15.70 -3.83
CA GLY A 514 11.72 15.17 -3.63
C GLY A 514 12.36 14.95 -5.00
N GLY A 515 13.62 15.32 -5.18
CA GLY A 515 14.32 14.91 -6.41
C GLY A 515 14.40 13.38 -6.46
N PHE A 516 14.78 12.82 -7.61
CA PHE A 516 15.09 11.38 -7.77
C PHE A 516 16.15 10.82 -6.78
N PHE A 517 16.80 11.71 -5.99
CA PHE A 517 17.75 11.35 -4.94
C PHE A 517 17.32 11.79 -3.54
N ASP A 518 16.23 12.55 -3.42
CA ASP A 518 15.56 12.83 -2.16
C ASP A 518 14.42 11.80 -2.07
N ASP A 519 14.77 10.55 -1.74
CA ASP A 519 13.96 9.29 -1.79
C ASP A 519 12.74 9.27 -0.82
N TRP A 520 12.00 10.36 -0.70
CA TRP A 520 10.79 10.40 0.14
C TRP A 520 9.60 9.70 -0.51
N ASP A 521 9.64 9.52 -1.82
CA ASP A 521 8.54 8.96 -2.58
C ASP A 521 8.74 7.45 -2.73
N THR A 522 7.75 6.68 -2.32
CA THR A 522 7.79 5.21 -2.37
C THR A 522 6.58 4.69 -3.14
N ALA A 523 6.81 4.10 -4.31
CA ALA A 523 5.79 3.33 -5.04
C ALA A 523 5.73 1.87 -4.59
N ILE A 524 4.53 1.38 -4.28
CA ILE A 524 4.26 -0.01 -3.92
C ILE A 524 3.17 -0.55 -4.85
N PHE A 525 3.47 -1.65 -5.54
CA PHE A 525 2.45 -2.37 -6.31
C PHE A 525 1.65 -3.32 -5.42
N VAL A 526 0.32 -3.20 -5.51
CA VAL A 526 -0.64 -4.04 -4.82
C VAL A 526 -1.47 -4.81 -5.85
N GLY A 527 -1.32 -6.14 -5.88
CA GLY A 527 -2.11 -7.01 -6.75
C GLY A 527 -3.61 -6.97 -6.41
N LYS A 528 -4.47 -7.17 -7.43
CA LYS A 528 -5.95 -7.11 -7.34
C LYS A 528 -6.57 -8.06 -6.30
N ASP A 529 -5.82 -9.08 -5.93
CA ASP A 529 -6.13 -10.15 -4.99
C ASP A 529 -5.59 -9.90 -3.56
N GLY A 530 -4.85 -8.81 -3.32
CA GLY A 530 -4.28 -8.50 -2.03
C GLY A 530 -5.29 -7.97 -1.01
N ALA A 531 -5.18 -8.39 0.27
CA ALA A 531 -5.95 -7.82 1.39
C ALA A 531 -5.78 -6.29 1.53
N ALA A 532 -4.69 -5.76 1.00
CA ALA A 532 -4.42 -4.33 0.90
C ALA A 532 -5.54 -3.55 0.17
N PHE A 533 -6.28 -4.15 -0.79
CA PHE A 533 -7.44 -3.48 -1.40
C PHE A 533 -8.54 -3.15 -0.39
N LYS A 534 -8.80 -4.07 0.54
CA LYS A 534 -9.79 -3.89 1.60
C LYS A 534 -9.33 -2.85 2.61
N LEU A 535 -8.03 -2.83 2.92
CA LEU A 535 -7.43 -1.85 3.82
C LEU A 535 -7.48 -0.42 3.23
N LEU A 536 -7.23 -0.27 1.93
CA LEU A 536 -7.25 1.03 1.25
C LEU A 536 -8.66 1.56 0.94
N ASP A 537 -9.70 0.79 1.26
CA ASP A 537 -11.10 1.04 0.90
C ASP A 537 -11.29 1.20 -0.63
N ILE A 538 -10.65 0.31 -1.40
CA ILE A 538 -10.74 0.29 -2.86
C ILE A 538 -11.61 -0.89 -3.27
N ASP A 539 -12.71 -0.58 -3.96
CA ASP A 539 -13.55 -1.59 -4.60
C ASP A 539 -12.76 -2.26 -5.74
N SER A 540 -12.30 -3.49 -5.49
CA SER A 540 -11.52 -4.27 -6.46
C SER A 540 -12.28 -4.54 -7.76
N SER A 541 -13.61 -4.43 -7.77
CA SER A 541 -14.40 -4.54 -9.00
C SER A 541 -14.21 -3.38 -9.97
N ARG A 542 -13.77 -2.21 -9.47
CA ARG A 542 -13.51 -1.01 -10.28
C ARG A 542 -12.13 -0.98 -10.92
N VAL A 543 -11.22 -1.84 -10.46
CA VAL A 543 -9.86 -1.97 -10.99
C VAL A 543 -9.86 -2.97 -12.15
N LEU A 544 -9.63 -2.48 -13.36
CA LEU A 544 -9.63 -3.26 -14.59
C LEU A 544 -8.24 -3.84 -14.92
N GLY A 545 -7.17 -3.21 -14.42
CA GLY A 545 -5.78 -3.61 -14.57
C GLY A 545 -5.36 -4.75 -13.62
N HIS A 546 -4.06 -5.01 -13.60
CA HIS A 546 -3.45 -6.11 -12.82
C HIS A 546 -3.39 -5.83 -11.30
N GLY A 547 -3.59 -4.59 -10.90
CA GLY A 547 -3.48 -4.14 -9.52
C GLY A 547 -3.53 -2.63 -9.43
N VAL A 548 -3.15 -2.10 -8.28
CA VAL A 548 -3.00 -0.67 -8.04
C VAL A 548 -1.60 -0.35 -7.54
N TRP A 549 -1.12 0.83 -7.88
CA TRP A 549 0.08 1.42 -7.35
C TRP A 549 -0.31 2.37 -6.24
N VAL A 550 0.30 2.20 -5.07
CA VAL A 550 0.18 3.12 -3.95
C VAL A 550 1.50 3.88 -3.88
N VAL A 551 1.45 5.18 -4.11
CA VAL A 551 2.60 6.07 -4.00
C VAL A 551 2.39 6.94 -2.78
N VAL A 552 3.38 6.97 -1.90
CA VAL A 552 3.40 7.84 -0.72
C VAL A 552 4.60 8.74 -0.84
N GLY A 553 4.43 10.03 -0.57
CA GLY A 553 5.50 11.00 -0.79
C GLY A 553 5.28 12.33 -0.08
N LYS A 554 6.13 13.31 -0.36
CA LYS A 554 6.01 14.68 0.19
C LYS A 554 6.12 15.74 -0.90
N VAL A 555 5.37 16.82 -0.75
CA VAL A 555 5.42 17.97 -1.65
C VAL A 555 5.55 19.28 -0.87
N ASP A 556 6.52 20.09 -1.25
CA ASP A 556 6.63 21.47 -0.78
C ASP A 556 5.90 22.39 -1.79
N ALA A 557 4.86 23.10 -1.36
CA ALA A 557 4.09 23.99 -2.23
C ALA A 557 3.64 25.26 -1.51
N GLN A 558 3.46 26.35 -2.26
CA GLN A 558 2.95 27.61 -1.71
C GLN A 558 1.45 27.56 -1.46
N ASN A 559 1.04 27.99 -0.27
CA ASN A 559 -0.36 28.26 0.04
C ASN A 559 -0.83 29.61 -0.53
N ALA A 560 -2.09 29.97 -0.29
CA ALA A 560 -2.68 31.24 -0.72
C ALA A 560 -1.97 32.51 -0.16
N PHE A 561 -1.12 32.37 0.86
CA PHE A 561 -0.32 33.45 1.45
C PHE A 561 1.12 33.49 0.95
N GLY A 562 1.49 32.62 0.00
CA GLY A 562 2.85 32.51 -0.53
C GLY A 562 3.84 31.81 0.43
N ALA A 563 3.36 31.24 1.53
CA ALA A 563 4.19 30.44 2.44
C ALA A 563 4.35 29.02 1.87
N ILE A 564 5.57 28.51 1.86
CA ILE A 564 5.86 27.12 1.46
C ILE A 564 5.43 26.20 2.61
N ILE A 565 4.50 25.30 2.32
CA ILE A 565 4.04 24.25 3.22
C ILE A 565 4.52 22.92 2.67
N ARG A 566 5.06 22.07 3.54
CA ARG A 566 5.32 20.66 3.25
C ARG A 566 4.07 19.87 3.59
N SER A 567 3.55 19.18 2.58
CA SER A 567 2.41 18.27 2.72
C SER A 567 2.84 16.86 2.41
N ASP A 568 2.35 15.91 3.19
CA ASP A 568 2.47 14.49 2.88
C ASP A 568 1.34 14.13 1.89
N TYR A 569 1.61 13.24 0.94
CA TYR A 569 0.59 12.81 -0.01
C TYR A 569 0.58 11.30 -0.19
N VAL A 570 -0.61 10.77 -0.54
CA VAL A 570 -0.82 9.37 -0.90
C VAL A 570 -1.65 9.32 -2.18
N CYS A 571 -1.12 8.77 -3.27
CA CYS A 571 -1.88 8.44 -4.46
C CYS A 571 -2.14 6.94 -4.53
N VAL A 572 -3.35 6.55 -4.89
CA VAL A 572 -3.64 5.20 -5.37
C VAL A 572 -4.08 5.27 -6.82
N MET A 573 -3.33 4.59 -7.69
CA MET A 573 -3.50 4.66 -9.12
C MET A 573 -3.57 3.27 -9.74
N GLU A 574 -4.23 3.17 -10.88
CA GLU A 574 -4.31 1.96 -11.69
C GLU A 574 -3.64 2.21 -13.04
N TYR A 575 -2.71 1.35 -13.43
CA TYR A 575 -2.20 1.33 -14.79
C TYR A 575 -2.99 0.35 -15.65
N ARG A 576 -3.58 0.82 -16.75
CA ARG A 576 -4.33 -0.01 -17.70
C ARG A 576 -3.51 -0.25 -18.95
N HIS A 577 -3.03 -1.49 -19.08
CA HIS A 577 -2.25 -1.90 -20.25
C HIS A 577 -3.03 -1.83 -21.57
N SER A 578 -4.36 -1.94 -21.54
CA SER A 578 -5.20 -1.91 -22.75
C SER A 578 -5.15 -0.59 -23.51
N ASN A 579 -4.80 0.51 -22.84
CA ASN A 579 -4.71 1.84 -23.44
C ASN A 579 -3.48 2.64 -22.97
N GLU A 580 -2.55 1.98 -22.28
CA GLU A 580 -1.31 2.56 -21.76
C GLU A 580 -1.53 3.83 -20.92
N THR A 581 -2.64 3.90 -20.17
CA THR A 581 -2.98 5.08 -19.35
C THR A 581 -3.06 4.78 -17.86
N TRP A 582 -2.64 5.76 -17.08
CA TRP A 582 -2.75 5.78 -15.63
C TRP A 582 -4.05 6.44 -15.20
N TYR A 583 -4.74 5.82 -14.25
CA TYR A 583 -5.98 6.31 -13.67
C TYR A 583 -5.79 6.55 -12.19
N LEU A 584 -6.01 7.77 -11.75
CA LEU A 584 -6.07 8.07 -10.33
C LEU A 584 -7.39 7.52 -9.74
N LEU A 585 -7.27 6.63 -8.76
CA LEU A 585 -8.42 6.08 -8.05
C LEU A 585 -8.72 6.88 -6.78
N LYS A 586 -7.67 7.24 -6.04
CA LYS A 586 -7.76 7.96 -4.76
C LYS A 586 -6.52 8.81 -4.57
N ILE A 587 -6.67 9.98 -3.95
CA ILE A 587 -5.55 10.83 -3.55
C ILE A 587 -5.87 11.50 -2.22
N SER A 588 -4.88 11.56 -1.33
CA SER A 588 -4.88 12.35 -0.10
C SER A 588 -3.67 13.27 -0.12
N ILE A 589 -3.83 14.52 0.30
CA ILE A 589 -2.76 15.50 0.48
C ILE A 589 -3.07 16.18 1.81
N ASP A 590 -2.15 16.09 2.76
CA ASP A 590 -2.36 16.48 4.15
C ASP A 590 -1.55 17.71 4.58
#